data_AF-A0A9X7RGA6-F1
#
_entry.id   AF-A0A9X7RGA6-F1
#
_cell.length_a   1.000
_cell.length_b   1.000
_cell.length_c   1.000
_cell.angle_alpha   90.00
_cell.angle_beta   90.00
_cell.angle_gamma   90.00
#
_symmetry.space_group_name_H-M   'P 1'
#
loop_
_entity.id
_entity.type
_entity.pdbx_description
1 polymer ?
#
loop_
_entity_poly.entity_id
_entity_poly.type
_entity_poly.pdbx_seq_one_letter_code
_entity_poly.pdbx_strand_id
1 'polypeptide(L)'
;MVILAADPLQRIENGKKRVQVLVRDNNVDQALKALKKKMQREGIFREMKLRGHFEKPSEKKAREKAEAIRRARKLARKRAQREGLLPGKSARR
;
A
#
# COMPACT_ATOMS: atom_id res chain seq x y z
N MET A 1 -23.69 -23.52 -21.47
CA MET A 1 -24.41 -22.59 -22.36
C MET A 1 -25.25 -21.65 -21.51
N VAL A 2 -24.75 -20.45 -21.21
CA VAL A 2 -25.53 -19.21 -21.39
C VAL A 2 -24.55 -18.23 -22.02
N ILE A 3 -25.04 -17.57 -23.05
CA ILE A 3 -24.32 -16.94 -24.13
C ILE A 3 -23.59 -15.68 -23.67
N LEU A 4 -22.47 -15.45 -24.35
CA LEU A 4 -21.70 -14.21 -24.40
C LEU A 4 -22.59 -12.96 -24.35
N ALA A 5 -22.47 -12.18 -23.28
CA ALA A 5 -22.62 -10.74 -23.35
C ALA A 5 -21.33 -10.16 -22.80
N ALA A 6 -20.48 -9.69 -23.71
CA ALA A 6 -19.37 -8.82 -23.36
C ALA A 6 -19.95 -7.62 -22.59
N ASP A 7 -19.59 -7.48 -21.32
CA ASP A 7 -19.94 -6.30 -20.51
C ASP A 7 -19.51 -5.02 -21.25
N PRO A 8 -20.44 -4.17 -21.73
CA PRO A 8 -20.10 -3.04 -22.58
C PRO A 8 -19.67 -1.79 -21.80
N LEU A 9 -19.30 -1.91 -20.51
CA LEU A 9 -18.93 -0.77 -19.66
C LEU A 9 -17.41 -0.56 -19.48
N GLN A 10 -16.58 -1.26 -20.25
CA GLN A 10 -15.15 -0.91 -20.35
C GLN A 10 -14.92 0.18 -21.40
N ARG A 11 -15.49 1.37 -21.20
CA ARG A 11 -15.18 2.54 -22.02
C ARG A 11 -14.69 3.70 -21.16
N ILE A 12 -13.37 3.78 -21.13
CA ILE A 12 -12.53 4.97 -20.87
C ILE A 12 -12.53 5.45 -19.42
N GLU A 13 -11.35 5.40 -18.80
CA GLU A 13 -10.74 6.57 -18.15
C GLU A 13 -9.38 6.22 -17.53
N ASN A 14 -8.34 6.62 -18.26
CA ASN A 14 -7.06 7.15 -17.78
C ASN A 14 -6.32 6.35 -16.71
N GLY A 15 -5.28 5.59 -17.09
CA GLY A 15 -3.96 5.46 -16.43
C GLY A 15 -3.85 5.33 -14.90
N LYS A 16 -4.95 5.20 -14.17
CA LYS A 16 -5.05 5.13 -12.71
C LYS A 16 -5.34 3.68 -12.38
N LYS A 17 -4.39 3.03 -11.71
CA LYS A 17 -4.64 1.77 -11.02
C LYS A 17 -5.78 2.00 -10.02
N ARG A 18 -7.00 1.57 -10.37
CA ARG A 18 -8.15 1.61 -9.46
C ARG A 18 -8.12 0.34 -8.62
N VAL A 19 -8.08 0.46 -7.30
CA VAL A 19 -8.11 -0.69 -6.38
C VAL A 19 -9.53 -1.23 -6.34
N GLN A 20 -9.74 -2.45 -6.82
CA GLN A 20 -11.02 -3.14 -6.77
C GLN A 20 -10.97 -4.30 -5.76
N VAL A 21 -12.08 -4.52 -5.05
CA VAL A 21 -12.28 -5.65 -4.13
C VAL A 21 -13.59 -6.32 -4.50
N LEU A 22 -13.51 -7.61 -4.84
CA LEU A 22 -14.66 -8.46 -5.06
C LEU A 22 -15.15 -8.96 -3.70
N VAL A 23 -16.43 -8.73 -3.40
CA VAL A 23 -17.07 -9.24 -2.19
C VAL A 23 -17.75 -10.55 -2.54
N ARG A 24 -17.52 -11.59 -1.74
CA ARG A 24 -18.22 -12.88 -1.84
C ARG A 24 -18.96 -13.12 -0.52
N ASP A 25 -20.14 -13.73 -0.60
CA ASP A 25 -20.93 -14.21 0.54
C ASP A 25 -21.35 -13.14 1.57
N ASN A 26 -21.77 -11.95 1.10
CA ASN A 26 -22.25 -10.83 1.92
C ASN A 26 -21.31 -10.34 3.03
N ASN A 27 -20.03 -10.74 3.01
CA ASN A 27 -19.06 -10.37 4.04
C ASN A 27 -18.42 -9.00 3.75
N VAL A 28 -19.23 -7.95 3.92
CA VAL A 28 -18.85 -6.56 3.61
C VAL A 28 -17.71 -6.06 4.51
N ASP A 29 -17.72 -6.41 5.80
CA ASP A 29 -16.69 -5.96 6.74
C ASP A 29 -15.29 -6.50 6.42
N GLN A 30 -15.19 -7.75 5.96
CA GLN A 30 -13.92 -8.30 5.52
C GLN A 30 -13.45 -7.63 4.23
N ALA A 31 -14.35 -7.34 3.30
CA ALA A 31 -14.02 -6.62 2.08
C ALA A 31 -13.49 -5.20 2.37
N LEU A 32 -14.12 -4.48 3.30
CA LEU A 32 -13.65 -3.17 3.75
C LEU A 32 -12.27 -3.24 4.42
N LYS A 33 -12.03 -4.25 5.27
CA LYS A 33 -10.71 -4.49 5.86
C LYS A 33 -9.65 -4.84 4.80
N ALA A 34 -10.02 -5.64 3.80
CA ALA A 34 -9.13 -6.00 2.70
C ALA A 34 -8.78 -4.79 1.82
N LEU A 35 -9.78 -3.95 1.50
CA LEU A 35 -9.61 -2.71 0.76
C LEU A 35 -8.66 -1.75 1.50
N LYS A 36 -8.92 -1.51 2.79
CA LYS A 36 -8.04 -0.66 3.63
C LYS A 36 -6.60 -1.16 3.65
N LYS A 37 -6.40 -2.48 3.77
CA LYS A 37 -5.07 -3.11 3.73
C LYS A 37 -4.39 -2.95 2.35
N LYS A 38 -5.13 -3.11 1.25
CA LYS A 38 -4.60 -2.89 -0.12
C LYS A 38 -4.18 -1.42 -0.32
N MET A 39 -5.03 -0.46 0.06
CA MET A 39 -4.72 0.96 -0.03
C MET A 39 -3.52 1.39 0.85
N GLN A 40 -3.35 0.77 2.02
CA GLN A 40 -2.17 1.00 2.86
C GLN A 40 -0.88 0.45 2.22
N ARG A 41 -0.93 -0.68 1.50
CA ARG A 41 0.23 -1.24 0.78
C ARG A 41 0.62 -0.38 -0.41
N GLU A 42 -0.36 0.15 -1.13
CA GLU A 42 -0.13 1.05 -2.26
C GLU A 42 0.38 2.43 -1.83
N GLY A 43 0.29 2.76 -0.53
CA GLY A 43 0.84 4.01 -0.01
C GLY A 43 0.01 5.25 -0.34
N ILE A 44 -1.20 5.06 -0.88
CA ILE A 44 -2.10 6.15 -1.31
C ILE A 44 -2.39 7.11 -0.14
N PHE A 45 -2.62 6.59 1.08
CA PHE A 45 -2.84 7.45 2.25
C PHE A 45 -1.63 8.32 2.60
N ARG A 46 -0.42 7.82 2.35
CA ARG A 46 0.81 8.58 2.57
C ARG A 46 0.97 9.66 1.52
N GLU A 47 0.64 9.37 0.28
CA GLU A 47 0.65 10.35 -0.81
C GLU A 47 -0.43 11.42 -0.63
N MET A 48 -1.63 11.06 -0.20
CA MET A 48 -2.70 12.02 0.09
C MET A 48 -2.30 12.99 1.21
N LYS A 49 -1.65 12.49 2.27
CA LYS A 49 -1.13 13.35 3.34
C LYS A 49 0.03 14.24 2.87
N LEU A 50 0.90 13.73 2.00
CA LEU A 50 2.02 14.47 1.43
C LEU A 50 1.59 15.61 0.51
N ARG A 51 0.50 15.41 -0.24
CA ARG A 51 0.01 16.34 -1.27
C ARG A 51 -0.95 17.40 -0.73
N GLY A 52 -1.30 17.35 0.56
CA GLY A 52 -2.22 18.32 1.19
C GLY A 52 -1.64 19.72 1.36
N HIS A 53 -0.31 19.87 1.33
CA HIS A 53 0.37 21.16 1.49
C HIS A 53 1.52 21.28 0.48
N PHE A 54 1.77 22.48 -0.02
CA PHE A 54 2.92 22.75 -0.88
C PHE A 54 4.20 22.64 -0.05
N GLU A 55 5.05 21.70 -0.41
CA GLU A 55 6.34 21.48 0.24
C GLU A 55 7.46 21.93 -0.70
N LYS A 56 8.43 22.65 -0.15
CA LYS A 56 9.52 23.20 -0.95
C LYS A 56 10.33 22.03 -1.54
N PRO A 57 10.78 22.10 -2.81
CA PRO A 57 11.46 20.98 -3.47
C PRO A 57 12.72 20.48 -2.75
N SER A 58 13.38 21.35 -1.95
CA SER A 58 14.50 20.95 -1.08
C SER A 58 14.07 20.00 0.05
N GLU A 59 12.96 20.31 0.71
CA GLU A 59 12.41 19.54 1.83
C GLU A 59 11.89 18.17 1.36
N LYS A 60 11.23 18.16 0.19
CA LYS A 60 10.82 16.92 -0.47
C LYS A 60 12.00 15.97 -0.71
N LYS A 61 13.11 16.47 -1.26
CA LYS A 61 14.34 15.68 -1.50
C LYS A 61 14.95 15.16 -0.19
N ALA A 62 14.98 15.99 0.86
CA ALA A 62 15.51 15.59 2.16
C ALA A 62 14.67 14.47 2.80
N ARG A 63 13.35 14.59 2.76
CA ARG A 63 12.44 13.57 3.29
C ARG A 63 12.51 12.27 2.49
N GLU A 64 12.54 12.33 1.17
CA GLU A 64 12.66 11.15 0.31
C GLU A 64 13.95 10.36 0.62
N LYS A 65 15.09 11.05 0.76
CA LYS A 65 16.37 10.45 1.17
C LYS A 65 16.26 9.80 2.55
N ALA A 66 15.73 10.52 3.54
CA ALA A 66 15.55 9.98 4.89
C ALA A 66 14.63 8.76 4.94
N GLU A 67 13.53 8.78 4.16
CA GLU A 67 12.61 7.66 4.05
C GLU A 67 13.23 6.45 3.36
N ALA A 68 14.03 6.64 2.32
CA ALA A 68 14.74 5.58 1.62
C ALA A 68 15.74 4.88 2.56
N ILE A 69 16.53 5.67 3.30
CA ILE A 69 17.48 5.15 4.30
C ILE A 69 16.72 4.37 5.38
N ARG A 70 15.61 4.91 5.90
CA ARG A 70 14.78 4.22 6.91
C ARG A 70 14.21 2.92 6.40
N ARG A 71 13.74 2.87 5.14
CA ARG A 71 13.23 1.66 4.50
C ARG A 71 14.33 0.62 4.33
N ALA A 72 15.51 1.02 3.83
CA ALA A 72 16.67 0.15 3.65
C ALA A 72 17.11 -0.48 4.99
N ARG A 73 17.26 0.34 6.05
CA ARG A 73 17.59 -0.15 7.40
C ARG A 73 16.55 -1.13 7.94
N LYS A 74 15.26 -0.86 7.71
CA LYS A 74 14.17 -1.75 8.13
C LYS A 74 14.20 -3.07 7.36
N LEU A 75 14.50 -3.05 6.06
CA LEU A 75 14.61 -4.25 5.24
C LEU A 75 15.81 -5.10 5.67
N ALA A 76 16.98 -4.48 5.87
CA ALA A 76 18.18 -5.14 6.35
C ALA A 76 17.95 -5.80 7.73
N ARG A 77 17.33 -5.08 8.67
CA ARG A 77 16.95 -5.64 9.98
C ARG A 77 16.02 -6.85 9.84
N LYS A 78 15.03 -6.81 8.94
CA LYS A 78 14.12 -7.93 8.70
C LYS A 78 14.81 -9.13 8.07
N ARG A 79 15.79 -8.91 7.18
CA ARG A 79 16.63 -9.99 6.62
C ARG A 79 17.49 -10.64 7.70
N ALA A 80 18.21 -9.83 8.49
CA ALA A 80 19.05 -10.33 9.59
C ALA A 80 18.24 -11.10 10.66
N GLN A 81 16.99 -10.72 10.90
CA GLN A 81 16.09 -11.48 11.78
C GLN A 81 15.64 -12.82 11.18
N ARG A 82 15.48 -12.90 9.86
CA ARG A 82 15.15 -14.15 9.16
C ARG A 82 16.33 -15.12 9.14
N GLU A 83 17.54 -14.58 8.99
CA GLU A 83 18.80 -15.31 8.99
C GLU A 83 19.29 -15.67 10.41
N GLY A 84 18.49 -15.38 11.46
CA GLY A 84 18.80 -15.76 12.84
C GLY A 84 19.90 -14.94 13.52
N LEU A 85 20.46 -13.92 12.84
CA LEU A 85 21.60 -13.13 13.31
C LEU A 85 21.22 -12.07 14.36
N LEU A 86 19.93 -11.78 14.54
CA LEU A 86 19.44 -10.79 15.51
C LEU A 86 18.23 -11.34 16.28
N PRO A 87 18.19 -11.15 17.62
CA PRO A 87 17.00 -11.49 18.38
C PRO A 87 15.80 -10.66 17.88
N GLY A 88 14.67 -11.34 17.72
CA GLY A 88 13.37 -10.68 17.52
C GLY A 88 13.15 -9.66 18.63
N LYS A 89 12.35 -8.61 18.37
CA LYS A 89 11.99 -7.66 19.46
C LYS A 89 11.40 -8.48 20.60
N SER A 90 12.04 -8.47 21.77
CA SER A 90 11.42 -9.04 22.96
C SER A 90 10.10 -8.30 23.18
N ALA A 91 9.02 -9.06 23.37
CA ALA A 91 7.77 -8.49 23.80
C ALA A 91 8.04 -7.82 25.16
N ARG A 92 7.96 -6.50 25.21
CA ARG A 92 7.86 -5.81 26.50
C ARG A 92 6.49 -6.22 27.06
N ARG A 93 6.55 -6.90 28.20
CA ARG A 93 5.42 -7.38 29.00
C ARG A 93 4.52 -6.22 29.42
#